data_AF-A0A1U7XXK2-F1
#
_entry.id   AF-A0A1U7XXK2-F1
#
_cell.length_a   1.000
_cell.length_b   1.000
_cell.length_c   1.000
_cell.angle_alpha   90.00
_cell.angle_beta   90.00
_cell.angle_gamma   90.00
#
_symmetry.space_group_name_H-M   'P 1'
#
loop_
_entity.id
_entity.type
_entity.pdbx_description
1 polymer ?
#
loop_
_entity_poly.entity_id
_entity_poly.type
_entity_poly.pdbx_seq_one_letter_code
_entity_poly.pdbx_strand_id
1 'polypeptide(L)'
;MAAATISLLFNGDLASSVKSQGTGRYASVYSEVQNSRLDHPLPLPSVLGSPFKVVDGPPSSAAGHPEEIGKLFPSLFGQPSVSLVPDDSGDVAMNQSLKIGVVLSGGQAPGGHNVISGIFDFLQTHCKGSTLYGFRGGPAGIMKCKYVVLTPEYIYPYRNQGGFDMICSGRDKIETPEQFKQAEETAKKLDLDGLVVIGGDDSNTNACLLAENFRSKNLKTRVIGCPKTIDGDLKSKEVPTSFGFDTACKIYAEMIGNVMIDARSTGKYYHFVRLMGRAASHITLECALQTHPNITLIGEEVSFLI
;
A
#
# COMPACT_ATOMS: atom_id res chain seq x y z
N MET A 1 -26.65 -5.70 -30.03
CA MET A 1 -25.96 -6.68 -29.15
C MET A 1 -25.95 -6.08 -27.75
N ALA A 2 -26.66 -6.72 -26.82
CA ALA A 2 -27.05 -6.12 -25.53
C ALA A 2 -25.84 -5.83 -24.63
N ALA A 3 -25.74 -4.60 -24.12
CA ALA A 3 -24.82 -4.25 -23.06
C ALA A 3 -25.31 -4.91 -21.76
N ALA A 4 -24.54 -5.87 -21.24
CA ALA A 4 -24.80 -6.45 -19.93
C ALA A 4 -24.50 -5.39 -18.86
N THR A 5 -25.54 -4.90 -18.19
CA THR A 5 -25.41 -4.03 -17.02
C THR A 5 -24.84 -4.87 -15.86
N ILE A 6 -23.53 -4.78 -15.63
CA ILE A 6 -22.87 -5.43 -14.48
C ILE A 6 -23.18 -4.60 -13.23
N SER A 7 -23.84 -5.22 -12.26
CA SER A 7 -24.18 -4.62 -10.96
C SER A 7 -22.95 -4.53 -10.06
N LEU A 8 -22.54 -3.32 -9.68
CA LEU A 8 -21.52 -3.09 -8.65
C LEU A 8 -22.15 -3.34 -7.26
N LEU A 9 -21.64 -4.34 -6.53
CA LEU A 9 -22.13 -4.66 -5.19
C LEU A 9 -21.39 -3.82 -4.13
N PHE A 10 -22.07 -2.80 -3.61
CA PHE A 10 -21.68 -2.05 -2.42
C PHE A 10 -22.44 -2.58 -1.22
N ASN A 11 -21.74 -2.92 -0.14
CA ASN A 11 -22.38 -3.29 1.11
C ASN A 11 -22.24 -2.12 2.11
N GLY A 12 -23.14 -1.12 2.06
CA GLY A 12 -23.06 -0.06 3.06
C GLY A 12 -23.78 1.28 2.88
N ASP A 13 -24.68 1.46 1.91
CA ASP A 13 -25.57 2.63 1.88
C ASP A 13 -27.03 2.20 2.11
N LEU A 14 -27.61 2.67 3.22
CA LEU A 14 -29.04 2.55 3.49
C LEU A 14 -29.82 3.25 2.36
N ALA A 15 -30.76 2.51 1.78
CA ALA A 15 -32.02 2.97 1.20
C ALA A 15 -32.06 4.43 0.72
N SER A 16 -31.50 4.69 -0.46
CA SER A 16 -32.07 5.65 -1.40
C SER A 16 -31.76 5.14 -2.81
N SER A 17 -32.57 5.47 -3.79
CA SER A 17 -32.46 5.00 -5.18
C SER A 17 -31.11 5.37 -5.81
N VAL A 18 -30.09 4.51 -5.68
CA VAL A 18 -28.73 4.77 -6.19
C VAL A 18 -28.62 4.26 -7.61
N LYS A 19 -28.69 5.18 -8.59
CA LYS A 19 -28.08 4.98 -9.92
C LYS A 19 -26.66 4.44 -9.69
N SER A 20 -26.26 3.38 -10.40
CA SER A 20 -24.92 2.79 -10.36
C SER A 20 -23.86 3.89 -10.24
N GLN A 21 -23.37 4.14 -9.02
CA GLN A 21 -22.27 5.07 -8.85
C GLN A 21 -21.04 4.31 -9.31
N GLY A 22 -20.67 4.57 -10.57
CA GLY A 22 -19.45 4.06 -11.17
C GLY A 22 -18.22 4.48 -10.37
N THR A 23 -17.07 4.04 -10.83
CA THR A 23 -15.78 4.50 -10.33
C THR A 23 -15.75 6.03 -10.21
N GLY A 24 -15.01 6.56 -9.23
CA GLY A 24 -14.79 8.01 -9.10
C GLY A 24 -13.99 8.60 -10.28
N ARG A 25 -13.51 7.75 -11.18
CA ARG A 25 -12.72 8.11 -12.35
C ARG A 25 -13.30 7.51 -13.63
N TYR A 26 -13.26 8.29 -14.71
CA TYR A 26 -13.66 7.88 -16.04
C TYR A 26 -12.50 8.12 -17.00
N ALA A 27 -12.00 7.06 -17.65
CA ALA A 27 -10.88 7.19 -18.60
C ALA A 27 -11.21 8.12 -19.78
N SER A 28 -12.50 8.29 -20.11
CA SER A 28 -12.97 9.21 -21.15
C SER A 28 -12.63 10.68 -20.91
N VAL A 29 -12.32 11.09 -19.67
CA VAL A 29 -11.93 12.48 -19.34
C VAL A 29 -10.44 12.64 -19.05
N TYR A 30 -9.63 11.61 -19.31
CA TYR A 30 -8.19 11.65 -19.07
C TYR A 30 -7.45 12.47 -20.10
N SER A 31 -6.39 13.15 -19.67
CA SER A 31 -5.44 13.78 -20.59
C SER A 31 -4.74 12.74 -21.46
N GLU A 32 -4.12 13.17 -22.54
CA GLU A 32 -3.34 12.29 -23.42
C GLU A 32 -2.26 11.53 -22.65
N VAL A 33 -1.55 12.22 -21.73
CA VAL A 33 -0.54 11.58 -20.88
C VAL A 33 -1.17 10.53 -19.98
N GLN A 34 -2.30 10.81 -19.32
CA GLN A 34 -2.97 9.84 -18.45
C GLN A 34 -3.44 8.62 -19.22
N ASN A 35 -4.01 8.80 -20.42
CA ASN A 35 -4.43 7.72 -21.30
C ASN A 35 -3.24 6.86 -21.75
N SER A 36 -2.14 7.50 -22.18
CA SER A 36 -0.92 6.78 -22.59
C SER A 36 -0.30 5.95 -21.46
N ARG A 37 -0.60 6.30 -20.19
CA ARG A 37 -0.11 5.59 -19.02
C ARG A 37 -1.00 4.45 -18.57
N LEU A 38 -2.27 4.38 -18.93
CA LEU A 38 -3.19 3.30 -18.50
C LEU A 38 -2.63 1.91 -18.84
N ASP A 39 -2.18 1.74 -20.07
CA ASP A 39 -1.69 0.46 -20.60
C ASP A 39 -0.15 0.34 -20.55
N HIS A 40 0.53 1.25 -19.85
CA HIS A 40 1.97 1.19 -19.72
C HIS A 40 2.38 -0.08 -18.96
N PRO A 41 3.17 -0.98 -19.57
CA PRO A 41 3.58 -2.22 -18.92
C PRO A 41 4.59 -1.92 -17.83
N LEU A 42 4.36 -2.48 -16.63
CA LEU A 42 5.30 -2.38 -15.53
C LEU A 42 6.20 -3.62 -15.50
N PRO A 43 7.53 -3.45 -15.34
CA PRO A 43 8.43 -4.58 -15.20
C PRO A 43 8.12 -5.33 -13.90
N LEU A 44 8.00 -6.65 -14.00
CA LEU A 44 7.89 -7.54 -12.84
C LEU A 44 9.21 -8.29 -12.64
N PRO A 45 9.58 -8.62 -11.40
CA PRO A 45 10.64 -9.59 -11.14
C PRO A 45 10.42 -10.86 -11.96
N SER A 46 11.47 -11.37 -12.60
CA SER A 46 11.40 -12.54 -13.50
C SER A 46 10.79 -13.76 -12.83
N VAL A 47 11.03 -13.95 -11.53
CA VAL A 47 10.47 -15.04 -10.74
C VAL A 47 8.93 -15.04 -10.68
N LEU A 48 8.27 -13.89 -10.87
CA LEU A 48 6.81 -13.80 -10.91
C LEU A 48 6.22 -14.10 -12.29
N GLY A 49 7.05 -14.20 -13.33
CA GLY A 49 6.63 -14.53 -14.69
C GLY A 49 6.53 -16.03 -14.97
N SER A 50 6.84 -16.88 -14.00
CA SER A 50 6.93 -18.34 -14.13
C SER A 50 6.51 -19.00 -12.82
N PRO A 51 6.27 -20.33 -12.79
CA PRO A 51 6.13 -21.06 -11.54
C PRO A 51 7.23 -20.69 -10.53
N PHE A 52 6.84 -20.47 -9.28
CA PHE A 52 7.78 -20.21 -8.20
C PHE A 52 7.35 -20.94 -6.93
N LYS A 53 8.34 -21.24 -6.10
CA LYS A 53 8.14 -21.75 -4.75
C LYS A 53 8.69 -20.78 -3.72
N VAL A 54 8.11 -20.86 -2.53
CA VAL A 54 8.47 -20.07 -1.37
C VAL A 54 9.53 -20.84 -0.58
N VAL A 55 10.67 -20.21 -0.32
CA VAL A 55 11.76 -20.79 0.47
C VAL A 55 11.98 -19.97 1.71
N ASP A 56 11.96 -20.63 2.86
CA ASP A 56 12.26 -20.02 4.15
C ASP A 56 13.76 -19.71 4.25
N GLY A 57 14.04 -18.49 4.70
CA GLY A 57 15.35 -18.03 5.11
C GLY A 57 15.55 -18.14 6.62
N PRO A 58 16.53 -17.41 7.17
CA PRO A 58 16.76 -17.41 8.61
C PRO A 58 15.55 -16.85 9.39
N PRO A 59 15.31 -17.33 10.63
CA PRO A 59 14.38 -16.72 11.58
C PRO A 59 14.64 -15.23 11.76
N SER A 60 13.58 -14.42 11.83
CA SER A 60 13.69 -12.99 12.11
C SER A 60 13.77 -12.70 13.62
N SER A 61 14.22 -11.50 13.97
CA SER A 61 14.17 -10.97 15.33
C SER A 61 13.85 -9.48 15.30
N ALA A 62 13.41 -8.93 16.43
CA ALA A 62 13.15 -7.50 16.56
C ALA A 62 14.46 -6.71 16.61
N ALA A 63 14.48 -5.52 15.99
CA ALA A 63 15.64 -4.63 16.01
C ALA A 63 15.97 -4.10 17.42
N GLY A 64 14.99 -4.07 18.34
CA GLY A 64 15.16 -3.70 19.73
C GLY A 64 14.17 -4.43 20.63
N HIS A 65 14.56 -4.66 21.89
CA HIS A 65 13.74 -5.33 22.92
C HIS A 65 13.14 -6.69 22.51
N PRO A 66 13.93 -7.63 21.95
CA PRO A 66 13.40 -8.88 21.37
C PRO A 66 12.64 -9.74 22.38
N GLU A 67 13.03 -9.77 23.65
CA GLU A 67 12.32 -10.53 24.68
C GLU A 67 10.92 -9.96 24.98
N GLU A 68 10.78 -8.64 25.01
CA GLU A 68 9.50 -7.97 25.26
C GLU A 68 8.57 -8.11 24.07
N ILE A 69 9.10 -7.89 22.85
CA ILE A 69 8.35 -8.08 21.60
C ILE A 69 7.92 -9.55 21.47
N GLY A 70 8.79 -10.51 21.80
CA GLY A 70 8.44 -11.93 21.79
C GLY A 70 7.27 -12.28 22.72
N LYS A 71 7.18 -11.62 23.89
CA LYS A 71 6.03 -11.78 24.81
C LYS A 71 4.74 -11.19 24.25
N LEU A 72 4.83 -10.09 23.50
CA LEU A 72 3.67 -9.44 22.88
C LEU A 72 3.14 -10.19 21.66
N PHE A 73 4.01 -10.88 20.92
CA PHE A 73 3.69 -11.53 19.66
C PHE A 73 4.03 -13.04 19.65
N PRO A 74 3.45 -13.85 20.57
CA PRO A 74 3.81 -15.26 20.70
C PRO A 74 3.49 -16.10 19.45
N SER A 75 2.58 -15.66 18.59
CA SER A 75 2.19 -16.39 17.37
C SER A 75 2.93 -15.95 16.10
N LEU A 76 3.58 -14.78 16.13
CA LEU A 76 4.28 -14.19 14.98
C LEU A 76 5.80 -14.07 15.17
N PHE A 77 6.27 -13.96 16.41
CA PHE A 77 7.67 -13.70 16.66
C PHE A 77 8.57 -14.83 16.15
N GLY A 78 9.70 -14.48 15.53
CA GLY A 78 10.66 -15.45 15.03
C GLY A 78 10.32 -16.06 13.66
N GLN A 79 9.26 -15.61 12.98
CA GLN A 79 8.94 -16.10 11.64
C GLN A 79 10.13 -15.94 10.69
N PRO A 80 10.38 -16.93 9.80
CA PRO A 80 11.49 -16.85 8.88
C PRO A 80 11.27 -15.74 7.86
N SER A 81 12.38 -15.14 7.42
CA SER A 81 12.40 -14.40 6.16
C SER A 81 12.05 -15.34 5.01
N VAL A 82 11.60 -14.79 3.88
CA VAL A 82 11.09 -15.59 2.76
C VAL A 82 11.69 -15.10 1.45
N SER A 83 12.06 -16.03 0.58
CA SER A 83 12.48 -15.76 -0.80
C SER A 83 11.64 -16.55 -1.79
N LEU A 84 11.39 -15.98 -2.97
CA LEU A 84 10.77 -16.67 -4.09
C LEU A 84 11.88 -17.19 -5.02
N VAL A 85 11.81 -18.46 -5.38
CA VAL A 85 12.74 -19.08 -6.34
C VAL A 85 11.94 -19.76 -7.45
N PRO A 86 12.46 -19.83 -8.69
CA PRO A 86 11.82 -20.56 -9.77
C PRO A 86 11.52 -22.01 -9.38
N ASP A 87 10.40 -22.53 -9.88
CA ASP A 87 9.99 -23.91 -9.67
C ASP A 87 9.87 -24.65 -11.01
N ASP A 88 10.80 -25.57 -11.26
CA ASP A 88 10.81 -26.36 -12.49
C ASP A 88 9.80 -27.53 -12.48
N SER A 89 9.08 -27.73 -11.36
CA SER A 89 8.19 -28.89 -11.18
C SER A 89 6.83 -28.79 -11.88
N GLY A 90 6.56 -27.67 -12.57
CA GLY A 90 5.48 -27.59 -13.56
C GLY A 90 4.08 -27.77 -13.00
N ASP A 91 3.63 -26.89 -12.11
CA ASP A 91 2.21 -26.52 -11.97
C ASP A 91 2.06 -25.23 -11.13
N VAL A 92 1.51 -24.15 -11.72
CA VAL A 92 1.28 -22.84 -11.04
C VAL A 92 -0.20 -22.56 -10.87
N ALA A 93 -1.08 -23.48 -11.27
CA ALA A 93 -2.47 -23.31 -10.98
C ALA A 93 -2.65 -23.60 -9.48
N MET A 94 -2.54 -22.55 -8.65
CA MET A 94 -3.20 -22.55 -7.36
C MET A 94 -4.70 -22.62 -7.68
N ASN A 95 -5.21 -23.83 -7.89
CA ASN A 95 -6.60 -24.13 -8.27
C ASN A 95 -7.61 -23.79 -7.16
N GLN A 96 -7.23 -22.90 -6.25
CA GLN A 96 -8.03 -22.43 -5.15
C GLN A 96 -8.43 -20.98 -5.41
N SER A 97 -9.73 -20.74 -5.45
CA SER A 97 -10.29 -19.39 -5.39
C SER A 97 -9.96 -18.79 -4.00
N LEU A 98 -9.42 -17.58 -4.00
CA LEU A 98 -9.06 -16.83 -2.81
C LEU A 98 -9.98 -15.62 -2.63
N LYS A 99 -10.32 -15.32 -1.38
CA LYS A 99 -11.02 -14.09 -0.99
C LYS A 99 -10.04 -13.17 -0.26
N ILE A 100 -9.59 -12.13 -0.95
CA ILE A 100 -8.58 -11.21 -0.44
C ILE A 100 -9.21 -9.85 -0.16
N GLY A 101 -8.96 -9.29 1.02
CA GLY A 101 -9.25 -7.90 1.34
C GLY A 101 -8.02 -7.01 1.13
N VAL A 102 -8.22 -5.76 0.72
CA VAL A 102 -7.16 -4.75 0.66
C VAL A 102 -7.62 -3.44 1.28
N VAL A 103 -6.72 -2.75 1.98
CA VAL A 103 -6.97 -1.45 2.61
C VAL A 103 -5.82 -0.49 2.34
N LEU A 104 -6.17 0.75 1.95
CA LEU A 104 -5.24 1.87 1.87
C LEU A 104 -5.28 2.66 3.20
N SER A 105 -4.17 2.69 3.93
CA SER A 105 -4.09 3.35 5.25
C SER A 105 -3.06 4.49 5.25
N GLY A 106 -3.38 5.56 5.96
CA GLY A 106 -2.52 6.73 6.09
C GLY A 106 -2.62 7.73 4.93
N GLY A 107 -1.63 8.60 4.84
CA GLY A 107 -1.49 9.58 3.75
C GLY A 107 -1.16 8.90 2.43
N GLN A 108 -1.69 9.43 1.33
CA GLN A 108 -1.48 8.91 -0.01
C GLN A 108 0.00 8.92 -0.42
N ALA A 109 0.37 7.97 -1.26
CA ALA A 109 1.69 7.89 -1.88
C ALA A 109 1.54 7.43 -3.35
N PRO A 110 2.36 7.95 -4.28
CA PRO A 110 2.35 7.49 -5.67
C PRO A 110 2.57 5.96 -5.75
N GLY A 111 1.70 5.25 -6.47
CA GLY A 111 1.80 3.79 -6.68
C GLY A 111 0.81 2.92 -5.90
N GLY A 112 -0.02 3.48 -4.99
CA GLY A 112 -0.97 2.66 -4.22
C GLY A 112 -2.00 1.92 -5.08
N HIS A 113 -2.51 2.56 -6.14
CA HIS A 113 -3.40 1.91 -7.09
C HIS A 113 -2.71 0.74 -7.82
N ASN A 114 -1.41 0.83 -8.10
CA ASN A 114 -0.65 -0.23 -8.74
C ASN A 114 -0.44 -1.44 -7.84
N VAL A 115 -0.32 -1.25 -6.51
CA VAL A 115 -0.32 -2.38 -5.56
C VAL A 115 -1.64 -3.15 -5.65
N ILE A 116 -2.78 -2.44 -5.63
CA ILE A 116 -4.10 -3.07 -5.77
C ILE A 116 -4.25 -3.76 -7.13
N SER A 117 -3.81 -3.10 -8.20
CA SER A 117 -3.88 -3.63 -9.58
C SER A 117 -3.02 -4.90 -9.72
N GLY A 118 -1.82 -4.92 -9.15
CA GLY A 118 -0.94 -6.09 -9.19
C GLY A 118 -1.48 -7.29 -8.41
N ILE A 119 -2.08 -7.05 -7.23
CA ILE A 119 -2.78 -8.10 -6.47
C ILE A 119 -3.94 -8.65 -7.31
N PHE A 120 -4.72 -7.76 -7.93
CA PHE A 120 -5.84 -8.16 -8.77
C PHE A 120 -5.38 -9.01 -9.96
N ASP A 121 -4.38 -8.56 -10.71
CA ASP A 121 -3.87 -9.26 -11.89
C ASP A 121 -3.29 -10.63 -11.53
N PHE A 122 -2.57 -10.72 -10.40
CA PHE A 122 -2.07 -11.99 -9.89
C PHE A 122 -3.21 -12.97 -9.58
N LEU A 123 -4.26 -12.50 -8.88
CA LEU A 123 -5.42 -13.32 -8.56
C LEU A 123 -6.17 -13.79 -9.82
N GLN A 124 -6.35 -12.91 -10.81
CA GLN A 124 -7.04 -13.28 -12.06
C GLN A 124 -6.23 -14.28 -12.89
N THR A 125 -4.91 -14.18 -12.87
CA THR A 125 -4.02 -15.02 -13.68
C THR A 125 -3.78 -16.39 -13.04
N HIS A 126 -3.53 -16.42 -11.72
CA HIS A 126 -3.05 -17.62 -11.02
C HIS A 126 -4.10 -18.29 -10.12
N CYS A 127 -5.14 -17.58 -9.69
CA CYS A 127 -6.13 -18.07 -8.73
C CYS A 127 -7.56 -17.83 -9.26
N LYS A 128 -7.91 -18.45 -10.39
CA LYS A 128 -9.20 -18.20 -11.07
C LYS A 128 -10.40 -18.36 -10.13
N GLY A 129 -11.34 -17.42 -10.23
CA GLY A 129 -12.52 -17.36 -9.35
C GLY A 129 -12.28 -16.64 -8.02
N SER A 130 -11.09 -16.07 -7.81
CA SER A 130 -10.80 -15.23 -6.63
C SER A 130 -11.60 -13.93 -6.63
N THR A 131 -11.87 -13.42 -5.43
CA THR A 131 -12.52 -12.11 -5.21
C THR A 131 -11.59 -11.17 -4.45
N LEU A 132 -11.45 -9.94 -4.95
CA LEU A 132 -10.72 -8.87 -4.27
C LEU A 132 -11.70 -7.82 -3.72
N TYR A 133 -11.68 -7.62 -2.41
CA TYR A 133 -12.49 -6.64 -1.70
C TYR A 133 -11.65 -5.42 -1.33
N GLY A 134 -12.05 -4.24 -1.80
CA GLY A 134 -11.45 -2.97 -1.41
C GLY A 134 -12.19 -2.35 -0.23
N PHE A 135 -11.57 -2.33 0.96
CA PHE A 135 -12.16 -1.71 2.15
C PHE A 135 -12.06 -0.19 2.09
N ARG A 136 -13.20 0.50 2.25
CA ARG A 136 -13.30 1.93 2.00
C ARG A 136 -12.85 2.77 3.20
N GLY A 137 -12.08 3.82 2.93
CA GLY A 137 -11.74 4.84 3.94
C GLY A 137 -10.77 4.33 5.00
N GLY A 138 -9.84 3.44 4.63
CA GLY A 138 -8.83 2.92 5.55
C GLY A 138 -9.35 1.87 6.54
N PRO A 139 -8.68 1.71 7.71
CA PRO A 139 -9.00 0.64 8.66
C PRO A 139 -10.45 0.69 9.21
N ALA A 140 -11.10 1.85 9.20
CA ALA A 140 -12.54 1.92 9.48
C ALA A 140 -13.40 1.08 8.53
N GLY A 141 -12.96 0.91 7.28
CA GLY A 141 -13.66 0.09 6.29
C GLY A 141 -13.74 -1.37 6.70
N ILE A 142 -12.65 -1.95 7.20
CA ILE A 142 -12.66 -3.33 7.72
C ILE A 142 -13.49 -3.44 8.99
N MET A 143 -13.35 -2.52 9.95
CA MET A 143 -14.13 -2.57 11.19
C MET A 143 -15.64 -2.44 10.94
N LYS A 144 -16.05 -1.63 9.97
CA LYS A 144 -17.46 -1.36 9.66
C LYS A 144 -18.01 -2.24 8.54
N CYS A 145 -17.25 -3.23 8.05
CA CYS A 145 -17.60 -4.08 6.91
C CYS A 145 -18.02 -3.27 5.66
N LYS A 146 -17.37 -2.12 5.42
CA LYS A 146 -17.62 -1.24 4.27
C LYS A 146 -16.59 -1.48 3.18
N TYR A 147 -17.03 -2.09 2.09
CA TYR A 147 -16.16 -2.48 0.98
C TYR A 147 -16.84 -2.33 -0.37
N VAL A 148 -16.01 -2.44 -1.41
CA VAL A 148 -16.40 -2.65 -2.80
C VAL A 148 -15.75 -3.92 -3.32
N VAL A 149 -16.44 -4.64 -4.20
CA VAL A 149 -15.82 -5.72 -4.98
C VAL A 149 -15.08 -5.08 -6.15
N LEU A 150 -13.79 -5.34 -6.28
CA LEU A 150 -12.97 -4.78 -7.35
C LEU A 150 -13.09 -5.68 -8.59
N THR A 151 -13.53 -5.10 -9.70
CA THR A 151 -13.67 -5.77 -11.01
C THR A 151 -12.66 -5.20 -12.01
N PRO A 152 -12.44 -5.84 -13.17
CA PRO A 152 -11.55 -5.31 -14.21
C PRO A 152 -11.92 -3.88 -14.61
N GLU A 153 -13.21 -3.61 -14.83
CA GLU A 153 -13.73 -2.30 -15.23
C GLU A 153 -13.56 -1.27 -14.12
N TYR A 154 -13.69 -1.69 -12.85
CA TYR A 154 -13.49 -0.82 -11.71
C TYR A 154 -12.02 -0.38 -11.57
N ILE A 155 -11.08 -1.32 -11.75
CA ILE A 155 -9.65 -1.06 -11.56
C ILE A 155 -9.04 -0.33 -12.75
N TYR A 156 -9.49 -0.63 -13.98
CA TYR A 156 -8.90 -0.11 -15.21
C TYR A 156 -8.58 1.39 -15.19
N PRO A 157 -9.51 2.31 -14.85
CA PRO A 157 -9.19 3.74 -14.87
C PRO A 157 -8.09 4.14 -13.86
N TYR A 158 -7.85 3.36 -12.80
CA TYR A 158 -6.85 3.69 -11.79
C TYR A 158 -5.44 3.18 -12.11
N ARG A 159 -5.28 2.36 -13.16
CA ARG A 159 -3.98 1.79 -13.53
C ARG A 159 -2.96 2.89 -13.82
N ASN A 160 -1.80 2.78 -13.18
CA ASN A 160 -0.68 3.72 -13.31
C ASN A 160 -1.02 5.18 -12.94
N GLN A 161 -2.14 5.42 -12.24
CA GLN A 161 -2.52 6.74 -11.78
C GLN A 161 -2.15 6.97 -10.31
N GLY A 162 -1.74 8.20 -9.97
CA GLY A 162 -1.52 8.60 -8.58
C GLY A 162 -2.81 8.71 -7.76
N GLY A 163 -2.68 8.98 -6.46
CA GLY A 163 -3.80 9.09 -5.52
C GLY A 163 -4.17 7.75 -4.88
N PHE A 164 -5.03 7.82 -3.86
CA PHE A 164 -5.60 6.70 -3.09
C PHE A 164 -7.14 6.66 -3.21
N ASP A 165 -7.71 7.41 -4.15
CA ASP A 165 -9.14 7.66 -4.29
C ASP A 165 -9.94 6.47 -4.84
N MET A 166 -9.30 5.38 -5.27
CA MET A 166 -9.99 4.14 -5.64
C MET A 166 -10.87 3.60 -4.50
N ILE A 167 -10.34 3.54 -3.29
CA ILE A 167 -11.08 3.09 -2.10
C ILE A 167 -10.98 4.08 -0.93
N CYS A 168 -10.32 5.23 -1.14
CA CYS A 168 -9.97 6.21 -0.12
C CYS A 168 -9.11 5.62 1.00
N SER A 169 -8.50 6.49 1.80
CA SER A 169 -7.73 6.08 2.96
C SER A 169 -8.23 6.71 4.25
N GLY A 170 -7.73 6.18 5.36
CA GLY A 170 -8.04 6.60 6.71
C GLY A 170 -6.87 6.30 7.64
N ARG A 171 -6.90 6.92 8.82
CA ARG A 171 -5.86 6.80 9.87
C ARG A 171 -6.38 6.16 11.14
N ASP A 172 -7.57 5.55 11.09
CA ASP A 172 -8.14 4.85 12.24
C ASP A 172 -7.18 3.77 12.74
N LYS A 173 -7.03 3.71 14.05
CA LYS A 173 -6.25 2.68 14.72
C LYS A 173 -7.15 1.52 15.15
N ILE A 174 -6.55 0.34 15.28
CA ILE A 174 -7.20 -0.86 15.80
C ILE A 174 -6.45 -1.23 17.09
N GLU A 175 -6.95 -0.69 18.20
CA GLU A 175 -6.30 -0.76 19.52
C GLU A 175 -7.21 -1.42 20.57
N THR A 176 -8.53 -1.25 20.48
CA THR A 176 -9.46 -1.79 21.49
C THR A 176 -9.95 -3.21 21.16
N PRO A 177 -10.27 -4.03 22.17
CA PRO A 177 -10.83 -5.37 21.96
C PRO A 177 -12.07 -5.39 21.05
N GLU A 178 -12.92 -4.36 21.12
CA GLU A 178 -14.11 -4.20 20.29
C GLU A 178 -13.73 -3.97 18.82
N GLN A 179 -12.71 -3.17 18.55
CA GLN A 179 -12.21 -2.92 17.19
C GLN A 179 -11.60 -4.19 16.58
N PHE A 180 -10.83 -4.96 17.35
CA PHE A 180 -10.33 -6.26 16.93
C PHE A 180 -11.48 -7.23 16.61
N LYS A 181 -12.50 -7.28 17.47
CA LYS A 181 -13.69 -8.12 17.25
C LYS A 181 -14.45 -7.73 15.98
N GLN A 182 -14.61 -6.44 15.72
CA GLN A 182 -15.24 -5.95 14.49
C GLN A 182 -14.49 -6.37 13.21
N ALA A 183 -13.16 -6.28 13.23
CA ALA A 183 -12.32 -6.75 12.12
C ALA A 183 -12.41 -8.28 11.95
N GLU A 184 -12.41 -9.04 13.05
CA GLU A 184 -12.60 -10.49 13.07
C GLU A 184 -13.95 -10.90 12.48
N GLU A 185 -15.05 -10.25 12.90
CA GLU A 185 -16.39 -10.50 12.40
C GLU A 185 -16.49 -10.24 10.90
N THR A 186 -15.86 -9.16 10.41
CA THR A 186 -15.79 -8.87 8.98
C THR A 186 -15.01 -9.93 8.22
N ALA A 187 -13.84 -10.34 8.73
CA ALA A 187 -13.02 -11.38 8.10
C ALA A 187 -13.76 -12.72 8.01
N LYS A 188 -14.48 -13.11 9.07
CA LYS A 188 -15.32 -14.33 9.08
C LYS A 188 -16.53 -14.20 8.16
N LYS A 189 -17.22 -13.07 8.19
CA LYS A 189 -18.43 -12.83 7.37
C LYS A 189 -18.13 -12.89 5.87
N LEU A 190 -16.99 -12.35 5.45
CA LEU A 190 -16.53 -12.39 4.07
C LEU A 190 -15.70 -13.64 3.76
N ASP A 191 -15.44 -14.48 4.76
CA ASP A 191 -14.67 -15.70 4.64
C ASP A 191 -13.28 -15.44 4.00
N LEU A 192 -12.60 -14.38 4.45
CA LEU A 192 -11.34 -13.91 3.88
C LEU A 192 -10.20 -14.91 4.11
N ASP A 193 -9.45 -15.22 3.06
CA ASP A 193 -8.20 -15.96 3.14
C ASP A 193 -7.03 -15.03 3.48
N GLY A 194 -7.10 -13.77 3.02
CA GLY A 194 -6.05 -12.78 3.24
C GLY A 194 -6.57 -11.35 3.36
N LEU A 195 -5.80 -10.51 4.06
CA LEU A 195 -5.99 -9.07 4.18
C LEU A 195 -4.65 -8.37 3.94
N VAL A 196 -4.59 -7.49 2.93
CA VAL A 196 -3.41 -6.69 2.62
C VAL A 196 -3.59 -5.27 3.14
N VAL A 197 -2.72 -4.84 4.06
CA VAL A 197 -2.70 -3.50 4.62
C VAL A 197 -1.58 -2.69 3.97
N ILE A 198 -1.95 -1.70 3.17
CA ILE A 198 -1.02 -0.84 2.44
C ILE A 198 -0.88 0.48 3.21
N GLY A 199 0.26 0.70 3.86
CA GLY A 199 0.42 1.86 4.73
C GLY A 199 1.82 2.05 5.31
N GLY A 200 1.97 3.04 6.19
CA GLY A 200 3.24 3.37 6.84
C GLY A 200 3.53 2.52 8.07
N ASP A 201 4.40 3.01 8.93
CA ASP A 201 4.75 2.44 10.23
C ASP A 201 3.52 2.21 11.13
N ASP A 202 2.67 3.24 11.32
CA ASP A 202 1.42 3.14 12.09
C ASP A 202 0.50 2.03 11.55
N SER A 203 0.38 1.96 10.22
CA SER A 203 -0.50 1.01 9.54
C SER A 203 0.03 -0.42 9.60
N ASN A 204 1.34 -0.62 9.45
CA ASN A 204 1.96 -1.94 9.56
C ASN A 204 2.02 -2.42 11.03
N THR A 205 2.05 -1.50 11.99
CA THR A 205 1.83 -1.81 13.42
C THR A 205 0.43 -2.38 13.62
N ASN A 206 -0.62 -1.72 13.10
CA ASN A 206 -1.98 -2.26 13.13
C ASN A 206 -2.09 -3.63 12.42
N ALA A 207 -1.40 -3.80 11.30
CA ALA A 207 -1.38 -5.06 10.55
C ALA A 207 -0.77 -6.20 11.39
N CYS A 208 0.34 -5.94 12.09
CA CYS A 208 0.99 -6.90 12.98
C CYS A 208 0.08 -7.29 14.16
N LEU A 209 -0.53 -6.31 14.82
CA LEU A 209 -1.47 -6.55 15.92
C LEU A 209 -2.69 -7.36 15.47
N LEU A 210 -3.26 -7.04 14.29
CA LEU A 210 -4.34 -7.82 13.70
C LEU A 210 -3.92 -9.26 13.37
N ALA A 211 -2.74 -9.44 12.79
CA ALA A 211 -2.19 -10.75 12.45
C ALA A 211 -2.07 -11.65 13.69
N GLU A 212 -1.56 -11.10 14.80
CA GLU A 212 -1.41 -11.81 16.07
C GLU A 212 -2.78 -12.14 16.67
N ASN A 213 -3.73 -11.20 16.63
CA ASN A 213 -5.09 -11.44 17.10
C ASN A 213 -5.79 -12.54 16.28
N PHE A 214 -5.65 -12.53 14.96
CA PHE A 214 -6.26 -13.53 14.08
C PHE A 214 -5.63 -14.91 14.29
N ARG A 215 -4.30 -14.99 14.44
CA ARG A 215 -3.61 -16.26 14.72
C ARG A 215 -3.93 -16.84 16.08
N SER A 216 -3.91 -16.04 17.14
CA SER A 216 -4.27 -16.51 18.50
C SER A 216 -5.70 -17.04 18.60
N LYS A 217 -6.59 -16.62 17.70
CA LYS A 217 -7.97 -17.10 17.57
C LYS A 217 -8.17 -18.16 16.47
N ASN A 218 -7.09 -18.68 15.87
CA ASN A 218 -7.11 -19.68 14.80
C ASN A 218 -7.99 -19.28 13.59
N LEU A 219 -8.05 -17.99 13.25
CA LEU A 219 -8.66 -17.56 12.00
C LEU A 219 -7.80 -18.02 10.80
N LYS A 220 -8.46 -18.41 9.71
CA LYS A 220 -7.76 -18.73 8.45
C LYS A 220 -7.11 -17.50 7.81
N THR A 221 -7.69 -16.32 8.04
CA THR A 221 -7.28 -15.07 7.39
C THR A 221 -5.84 -14.70 7.76
N ARG A 222 -4.98 -14.57 6.76
CA ARG A 222 -3.61 -14.05 6.92
C ARG A 222 -3.58 -12.55 6.69
N VAL A 223 -2.78 -11.82 7.46
CA VAL A 223 -2.63 -10.36 7.30
C VAL A 223 -1.23 -10.06 6.78
N ILE A 224 -1.15 -9.30 5.69
CA ILE A 224 0.10 -8.95 5.01
C ILE A 224 0.24 -7.43 4.96
N GLY A 225 1.41 -6.92 5.36
CA GLY A 225 1.76 -5.51 5.28
C GLY A 225 2.43 -5.15 3.96
N CYS A 226 2.14 -3.97 3.41
CA CYS A 226 2.83 -3.41 2.25
C CYS A 226 3.42 -2.02 2.60
N PRO A 227 4.74 -1.82 2.43
CA PRO A 227 5.45 -0.66 2.97
C PRO A 227 5.23 0.60 2.11
N LYS A 228 4.29 1.45 2.55
CA LYS A 228 3.94 2.72 1.92
C LYS A 228 4.35 3.89 2.80
N THR A 229 5.23 4.75 2.31
CA THR A 229 5.48 6.07 2.90
C THR A 229 6.32 6.90 1.93
N ILE A 230 5.97 8.19 1.79
CA ILE A 230 6.84 9.12 1.05
C ILE A 230 8.02 9.55 1.90
N ASP A 231 7.94 9.39 3.23
CA ASP A 231 8.94 9.88 4.18
C ASP A 231 10.20 8.99 4.16
N GLY A 232 10.13 7.79 3.55
CA GLY A 232 11.27 6.88 3.41
C GLY A 232 11.77 6.31 4.73
N ASP A 233 10.94 6.32 5.78
CA ASP A 233 11.26 5.96 7.16
C ASP A 233 10.87 4.51 7.53
N LEU A 234 10.10 3.83 6.69
CA LEU A 234 9.79 2.40 6.85
C LEU A 234 10.79 1.54 6.06
N LYS A 235 11.93 1.22 6.68
CA LYS A 235 13.04 0.47 6.06
C LYS A 235 13.56 -0.66 6.93
N SER A 236 14.04 -1.71 6.28
CA SER A 236 14.81 -2.80 6.88
C SER A 236 15.82 -3.34 5.86
N LYS A 237 16.59 -4.38 6.21
CA LYS A 237 17.48 -5.06 5.27
C LYS A 237 16.73 -5.62 4.05
N GLU A 238 15.52 -6.13 4.28
CA GLU A 238 14.64 -6.73 3.26
C GLU A 238 13.77 -5.66 2.55
N VAL A 239 13.54 -4.52 3.20
CA VAL A 239 12.76 -3.39 2.66
C VAL A 239 13.68 -2.18 2.52
N PRO A 240 14.46 -2.07 1.43
CA PRO A 240 15.44 -0.99 1.27
C PRO A 240 14.78 0.39 1.09
N THR A 241 13.55 0.41 0.59
CA THR A 241 12.77 1.65 0.40
C THR A 241 11.27 1.36 0.45
N SER A 242 10.51 2.36 0.86
CA SER A 242 9.05 2.36 0.80
C SER A 242 8.58 2.94 -0.53
N PHE A 243 7.46 2.44 -1.05
CA PHE A 243 6.96 2.99 -2.31
C PHE A 243 6.39 4.40 -2.11
N GLY A 244 6.54 5.23 -3.15
CA GLY A 244 6.14 6.63 -3.19
C GLY A 244 7.25 7.62 -2.84
N PHE A 245 8.29 7.20 -2.10
CA PHE A 245 9.47 8.02 -1.78
C PHE A 245 10.15 8.57 -3.05
N ASP A 246 10.46 7.69 -4.01
CA ASP A 246 11.13 8.04 -5.28
C ASP A 246 10.38 9.14 -6.05
N THR A 247 9.09 8.92 -6.32
CA THR A 247 8.28 9.87 -7.09
C THR A 247 8.11 11.19 -6.35
N ALA A 248 7.92 11.16 -5.02
CA ALA A 248 7.82 12.39 -4.24
C ALA A 248 9.12 13.21 -4.32
N CYS A 249 10.27 12.57 -4.11
CA CYS A 249 11.57 13.25 -4.16
C CYS A 249 11.87 13.82 -5.55
N LYS A 250 11.58 13.09 -6.63
CA LYS A 250 11.75 13.60 -8.00
C LYS A 250 10.98 14.88 -8.26
N ILE A 251 9.70 14.92 -7.87
CA ILE A 251 8.86 16.12 -8.06
C ILE A 251 9.33 17.26 -7.16
N TYR A 252 9.69 16.99 -5.91
CA TYR A 252 10.21 18.02 -5.02
C TYR A 252 11.54 18.60 -5.51
N ALA A 253 12.47 17.75 -5.94
CA ALA A 253 13.76 18.15 -6.48
C ALA A 253 13.60 18.98 -7.78
N GLU A 254 12.68 18.60 -8.68
CA GLU A 254 12.36 19.38 -9.87
C GLU A 254 11.91 20.80 -9.50
N MET A 255 10.97 20.92 -8.55
CA MET A 255 10.45 22.22 -8.11
C MET A 255 11.51 23.06 -7.41
N ILE A 256 12.32 22.46 -6.54
CA ILE A 256 13.43 23.13 -5.86
C ILE A 256 14.46 23.62 -6.89
N GLY A 257 14.84 22.76 -7.84
CA GLY A 257 15.77 23.11 -8.92
C GLY A 257 15.28 24.30 -9.74
N ASN A 258 13.99 24.32 -10.11
CA ASN A 258 13.39 25.43 -10.83
C ASN A 258 13.47 26.75 -10.06
N VAL A 259 13.16 26.72 -8.75
CA VAL A 259 13.27 27.90 -7.87
C VAL A 259 14.72 28.37 -7.72
N MET A 260 15.69 27.44 -7.64
CA MET A 260 17.11 27.79 -7.59
C MET A 260 17.59 28.48 -8.87
N ILE A 261 17.12 28.04 -10.04
CA ILE A 261 17.42 28.69 -11.32
C ILE A 261 16.81 30.10 -11.37
N ASP A 262 15.60 30.29 -10.87
CA ASP A 262 14.97 31.61 -10.78
C ASP A 262 15.75 32.57 -9.85
N ALA A 263 16.12 32.09 -8.66
CA ALA A 263 16.93 32.85 -7.71
C ALA A 263 18.29 33.26 -8.31
N ARG A 264 18.96 32.33 -9.00
CA ARG A 264 20.23 32.60 -9.69
C ARG A 264 20.07 33.60 -10.84
N SER A 265 18.95 33.55 -11.55
CA SER A 265 18.69 34.44 -12.69
C SER A 265 18.35 35.86 -12.26
N THR A 266 17.68 36.02 -11.11
CA THR A 266 17.23 37.34 -10.62
C THR A 266 18.18 37.98 -9.61
N GLY A 267 18.98 37.19 -8.89
CA GLY A 267 20.02 37.68 -7.97
C GLY A 267 19.51 38.42 -6.72
N LYS A 268 18.24 38.25 -6.34
CA LYS A 268 17.60 39.07 -5.28
C LYS A 268 16.77 38.32 -4.24
N TYR A 269 16.56 37.02 -4.39
CA TYR A 269 15.68 36.24 -3.51
C TYR A 269 16.41 35.15 -2.73
N TYR A 270 15.98 34.95 -1.48
CA TYR A 270 16.27 33.77 -0.67
C TYR A 270 14.97 32.98 -0.50
N HIS A 271 14.95 31.74 -0.98
CA HIS A 271 13.78 30.88 -0.89
C HIS A 271 13.91 29.90 0.27
N PHE A 272 12.88 29.82 1.09
CA PHE A 272 12.76 28.85 2.16
C PHE A 272 11.77 27.78 1.74
N VAL A 273 12.25 26.57 1.44
CA VAL A 273 11.42 25.45 0.99
C VAL A 273 11.27 24.45 2.13
N ARG A 274 10.05 24.31 2.66
CA ARG A 274 9.72 23.29 3.65
C ARG A 274 9.14 22.06 2.95
N LEU A 275 9.79 20.92 3.12
CA LEU A 275 9.34 19.64 2.55
C LEU A 275 8.48 18.86 3.55
N MET A 276 7.72 17.89 3.03
CA MET A 276 7.14 16.82 3.85
C MET A 276 8.27 15.92 4.38
N GLY A 277 7.94 15.01 5.30
CA GLY A 277 8.93 14.26 6.07
C GLY A 277 8.69 14.50 7.56
N ARG A 278 7.86 13.65 8.17
CA ARG A 278 7.34 13.86 9.53
C ARG A 278 8.44 13.80 10.60
N ALA A 279 9.17 12.70 10.62
CA ALA A 279 10.10 12.36 11.71
C ALA A 279 11.56 12.26 11.24
N ALA A 280 11.78 11.95 9.96
CA ALA A 280 13.11 11.76 9.37
C ALA A 280 13.36 12.75 8.23
N SER A 281 14.63 13.10 8.01
CA SER A 281 15.06 14.04 6.96
C SER A 281 15.36 13.35 5.62
N HIS A 282 14.89 12.13 5.37
CA HIS A 282 15.24 11.40 4.14
C HIS A 282 14.83 12.13 2.86
N ILE A 283 13.61 12.68 2.81
CA ILE A 283 13.16 13.49 1.65
C ILE A 283 14.07 14.71 1.47
N THR A 284 14.34 15.42 2.58
CA THR A 284 15.18 16.63 2.58
C THR A 284 16.58 16.33 2.08
N LEU A 285 17.21 15.26 2.59
CA LEU A 285 18.53 14.83 2.18
C LEU A 285 18.56 14.44 0.70
N GLU A 286 17.60 13.64 0.24
CA GLU A 286 17.51 13.22 -1.15
C GLU A 286 17.35 14.43 -2.10
N CYS A 287 16.45 15.36 -1.78
CA CYS A 287 16.26 16.57 -2.58
C CYS A 287 17.52 17.46 -2.59
N ALA A 288 18.22 17.55 -1.46
CA ALA A 288 19.47 18.31 -1.36
C ALA A 288 20.58 17.71 -2.21
N LEU A 289 20.72 16.37 -2.21
CA LEU A 289 21.69 15.66 -3.05
C LEU A 289 21.40 15.82 -4.55
N GLN A 290 20.12 15.94 -4.94
CA GLN A 290 19.75 16.15 -6.34
C GLN A 290 19.93 17.60 -6.82
N THR A 291 19.79 18.58 -5.93
CA THR A 291 19.68 20.01 -6.31
C THR A 291 20.84 20.89 -5.85
N HIS A 292 21.60 20.45 -4.84
CA HIS A 292 22.72 21.18 -4.23
C HIS A 292 22.34 22.59 -3.72
N PRO A 293 21.34 22.73 -2.82
CA PRO A 293 20.93 24.02 -2.28
C PRO A 293 22.04 24.62 -1.41
N ASN A 294 22.01 25.94 -1.22
CA ASN A 294 23.02 26.64 -0.42
C ASN A 294 23.03 26.21 1.06
N ILE A 295 21.85 25.89 1.61
CA ILE A 295 21.66 25.44 2.99
C ILE A 295 20.67 24.29 2.98
N THR A 296 21.00 23.22 3.71
CA THR A 296 20.08 22.12 4.02
C THR A 296 20.10 21.90 5.53
N LEU A 297 18.92 21.81 6.14
CA LEU A 297 18.79 21.51 7.56
C LEU A 297 18.40 20.04 7.72
N ILE A 298 19.25 19.26 8.38
CA ILE A 298 19.00 17.84 8.69
C ILE A 298 18.58 17.74 10.15
N GLY A 299 17.32 17.36 10.38
CA GLY A 299 16.72 17.32 11.72
C GLY A 299 17.48 16.42 12.70
N GLU A 300 17.98 15.27 12.23
CA GLU A 300 18.77 14.33 13.00
C GLU A 300 20.11 14.93 13.44
N GLU A 301 20.76 15.72 12.57
CA GLU A 301 22.02 16.42 12.93
C GLU A 301 21.74 17.55 13.92
N VAL A 302 20.70 18.35 13.69
CA VAL A 302 20.32 19.46 14.58
C VAL A 302 19.96 18.93 15.97
N SER A 303 19.27 17.79 16.06
CA SER A 303 18.90 17.18 17.35
C SER A 303 20.09 16.74 18.19
N PHE A 304 21.29 16.55 17.62
CA PHE A 304 22.51 16.28 18.38
C PHE A 304 23.16 17.56 18.95
N LEU A 305 22.77 18.73 18.45
CA LEU A 305 23.37 20.02 18.83
C LEU A 305 22.58 20.74 19.94
N ILE A 306 21.36 20.30 20.25
CA ILE A 306 20.47 20.85 21.29
C ILE A 306 20.23 19.83 22.40
#